data_AF-A0A376H461-F1
#
_entry.id   AF-A0A376H461-F1
#
_cell.length_a   1.000
_cell.length_b   1.000
_cell.length_c   1.000
_cell.angle_alpha   90.00
_cell.angle_beta   90.00
_cell.angle_gamma   90.00
#
_symmetry.space_group_name_H-M   'P 1'
#
loop_
_entity.id
_entity.type
_entity.pdbx_description
1 polymer ?
#
loop_
_entity_poly.entity_id
_entity_poly.type
_entity_poly.pdbx_seq_one_letter_code
_entity_poly.pdbx_strand_id
1 'polypeptide(L)'
;MGKRVSYPALDRMKYAGAIMVIMIHCDTLIPQAETNFFIKNIICRIAVPFFFVSSSFFIRKGMQMRPEYLKEYFLHLINSYVVWSILFLPMGLDWIHQNQEVPIELLPAALFVGFVHIGTYYHLWYIPAFILSVIFIVNLLKRFSYQKVFVISLVLYLFGSLETYYGLLPSGWFKDFFDLVIRLTFTTRNGLFFGMIFTLIGFFIYDHQEKLSRMGKHSSSFLLLFGSLFVLEGLFLSHIHRLDMNFILMLVPLSFFLFLWLLSKNPTQNSCLKKLRELSQYYYFIHPICIVLVEETGKALKLSMLSSGILSFLTILFLTHVFAKVIIHIRSKPLRPALLLKTLFASIGLTLILAGSLYQFKVSSAVIKFEFVPCIWVISSFFSLFFFMNWRMVLPAVKN
;
A
#
# COMPACT_ATOMS: atom_id res chain seq x y z
N MET A 1 -2.38 -25.32 23.55
CA MET A 1 -2.07 -24.21 22.63
C MET A 1 -1.81 -22.95 23.44
N GLY A 2 -0.55 -22.47 23.52
CA GLY A 2 -0.22 -21.24 24.23
C GLY A 2 -0.99 -20.04 23.67
N LYS A 3 -1.60 -19.24 24.55
CA LYS A 3 -2.38 -18.05 24.16
C LYS A 3 -1.49 -17.08 23.38
N ARG A 4 -1.85 -16.76 22.13
CA ARG A 4 -1.12 -15.77 21.32
C ARG A 4 -1.42 -14.37 21.85
N VAL A 5 -0.36 -13.62 22.18
CA VAL A 5 -0.44 -12.20 22.50
C VAL A 5 -0.93 -11.42 21.28
N SER A 6 -1.98 -10.63 21.46
CA SER A 6 -2.53 -9.74 20.43
C SER A 6 -2.06 -8.29 20.65
N TYR A 7 -2.00 -7.51 19.57
CA TYR A 7 -1.64 -6.09 19.61
C TYR A 7 -2.77 -5.23 19.00
N PRO A 8 -3.88 -5.02 19.73
CA PRO A 8 -5.07 -4.33 19.21
C PRO A 8 -4.81 -2.95 18.63
N ALA A 9 -3.98 -2.16 19.29
CA ALA A 9 -3.66 -0.80 18.87
C ALA A 9 -2.91 -0.78 17.54
N LEU A 10 -1.98 -1.72 17.34
CA LEU A 10 -1.26 -1.89 16.09
C LEU A 10 -2.19 -2.35 14.96
N ASP A 11 -3.09 -3.30 15.23
CA ASP A 11 -4.06 -3.77 14.23
C ASP A 11 -5.04 -2.67 13.81
N ARG A 12 -5.50 -1.82 14.74
CA ARG A 12 -6.32 -0.64 14.43
C ARG A 12 -5.55 0.38 13.59
N MET A 13 -4.30 0.67 13.95
CA MET A 13 -3.48 1.60 13.16
C MET A 13 -3.17 1.06 11.77
N LYS A 14 -2.99 -0.25 11.59
CA LYS A 14 -2.86 -0.85 10.24
C LYS A 14 -4.11 -0.64 9.40
N TYR A 15 -5.29 -0.83 10.01
CA TYR A 15 -6.56 -0.59 9.32
C TYR A 15 -6.74 0.90 8.98
N ALA A 16 -6.44 1.81 9.90
CA ALA A 16 -6.45 3.25 9.63
C ALA A 16 -5.44 3.64 8.54
N GLY A 17 -4.23 3.07 8.57
CA GLY A 17 -3.20 3.25 7.55
C GLY A 17 -3.64 2.76 6.18
N ALA A 18 -4.40 1.66 6.10
CA ALA A 18 -4.94 1.18 4.84
C ALA A 18 -5.95 2.18 4.25
N ILE A 19 -6.79 2.81 5.09
CA ILE A 19 -7.70 3.88 4.67
C ILE A 19 -6.91 5.12 4.21
N MET A 20 -5.85 5.50 4.93
CA MET A 20 -4.96 6.61 4.53
C MET A 20 -4.31 6.36 3.16
N VAL A 21 -3.93 5.13 2.84
CA VAL A 21 -3.41 4.78 1.51
C VAL A 21 -4.48 4.98 0.43
N ILE A 22 -5.74 4.60 0.69
CA ILE A 22 -6.85 4.87 -0.24
C ILE A 22 -6.99 6.39 -0.44
N MET A 23 -7.00 7.17 0.64
CA MET A 23 -7.11 8.63 0.60
C MET A 23 -6.00 9.28 -0.22
N ILE A 24 -4.76 8.78 -0.18
CA ILE A 24 -3.65 9.29 -1.00
C ILE A 24 -3.94 9.12 -2.49
N HIS A 25 -4.55 8.00 -2.87
CA HIS A 25 -4.72 7.60 -4.27
C HIS A 25 -6.03 8.03 -4.93
N CYS A 26 -7.06 8.39 -4.16
CA CYS A 26 -8.25 9.03 -4.72
C CYS A 26 -7.91 10.35 -5.41
N ASP A 27 -8.81 10.88 -6.22
CA ASP A 27 -8.77 12.25 -6.74
C ASP A 27 -8.87 13.29 -5.59
N THR A 28 -9.11 14.57 -5.90
CA THR A 28 -9.27 15.63 -4.87
C THR A 28 -10.37 15.24 -3.87
N LEU A 29 -10.01 15.12 -2.58
CA LEU A 29 -10.95 14.74 -1.51
C LEU A 29 -11.78 15.94 -1.07
N ILE A 30 -11.13 17.10 -0.98
CA ILE A 30 -11.68 18.35 -0.46
C ILE A 30 -11.35 19.47 -1.46
N PRO A 31 -12.30 20.33 -1.85
CA PRO A 31 -12.06 21.37 -2.85
C PRO A 31 -10.95 22.36 -2.46
N GLN A 32 -10.78 22.63 -1.17
CA GLN A 32 -9.73 23.51 -0.65
C GLN A 32 -8.36 22.84 -0.82
N ALA A 33 -7.53 23.40 -1.70
CA ALA A 33 -6.23 22.84 -2.08
C ALA A 33 -5.29 22.60 -0.89
N GLU A 34 -5.20 23.57 0.03
CA GLU A 34 -4.36 23.48 1.23
C GLU A 34 -4.81 22.35 2.16
N THR A 35 -6.11 22.26 2.44
CA THR A 35 -6.68 21.20 3.28
C THR A 35 -6.49 19.83 2.62
N ASN A 36 -6.72 19.73 1.32
CA ASN A 36 -6.51 18.49 0.57
C ASN A 36 -5.04 18.07 0.59
N PHE A 37 -4.11 19.02 0.43
CA PHE A 37 -2.68 18.79 0.55
C PHE A 37 -2.31 18.33 1.97
N PHE A 38 -2.77 19.03 2.99
CA PHE A 38 -2.53 18.67 4.40
C PHE A 38 -2.97 17.23 4.68
N ILE A 39 -4.15 16.84 4.24
CA ILE A 39 -4.65 15.48 4.48
C ILE A 39 -3.87 14.44 3.68
N LYS A 40 -3.79 14.58 2.35
CA LYS A 40 -3.22 13.55 1.47
C LYS A 40 -1.70 13.49 1.56
N ASN A 41 -1.05 14.63 1.61
CA ASN A 41 0.40 14.74 1.50
C ASN A 41 1.14 14.94 2.82
N ILE A 42 0.45 15.27 3.92
CA ILE A 42 1.06 15.28 5.26
C ILE A 42 0.49 14.11 6.06
N ILE A 43 -0.77 14.17 6.50
CA ILE A 43 -1.33 13.19 7.45
C ILE A 43 -1.26 11.75 6.93
N CYS A 44 -1.67 11.50 5.69
CA CYS A 44 -1.71 10.14 5.16
C CYS A 44 -0.31 9.54 4.92
N ARG A 45 0.77 10.34 4.88
CA ARG A 45 2.15 9.85 4.70
C ARG A 45 2.66 9.05 5.89
N ILE A 46 1.95 9.05 7.02
CA ILE A 46 2.23 8.17 8.17
C ILE A 46 2.04 6.68 7.85
N ALA A 47 1.14 6.34 6.91
CA ALA A 47 0.70 4.97 6.68
C ALA A 47 1.83 4.00 6.27
N VAL A 48 2.58 4.35 5.21
CA VAL A 48 3.60 3.46 4.64
C VAL A 48 4.77 3.22 5.62
N PRO A 49 5.39 4.25 6.24
CA PRO A 49 6.37 4.07 7.29
C PRO A 49 5.89 3.15 8.41
N PHE A 50 4.64 3.33 8.87
CA PHE A 50 4.07 2.47 9.91
C PHE A 50 3.97 1.00 9.46
N PHE A 51 3.63 0.73 8.19
CA PHE A 51 3.63 -0.63 7.64
C PHE A 51 5.04 -1.25 7.61
N PHE A 52 6.07 -0.49 7.22
CA PHE A 52 7.47 -0.94 7.26
C PHE A 52 7.89 -1.28 8.70
N VAL A 53 7.68 -0.38 9.66
CA VAL A 53 8.02 -0.58 11.07
C VAL A 53 7.28 -1.77 11.65
N SER A 54 5.96 -1.84 11.43
CA SER A 54 5.16 -2.92 12.00
C SER A 54 5.50 -4.29 11.42
N SER A 55 5.65 -4.39 10.10
CA SER A 55 5.95 -5.65 9.44
C SER A 55 7.34 -6.15 9.83
N SER A 56 8.33 -5.26 9.87
CA SER A 56 9.71 -5.61 10.26
C SER A 56 9.81 -6.01 11.74
N PHE A 57 9.09 -5.33 12.65
CA PHE A 57 8.98 -5.75 14.06
C PHE A 57 8.48 -7.20 14.19
N PHE A 58 7.40 -7.56 13.48
CA PHE A 58 6.85 -8.92 13.55
C PHE A 58 7.71 -9.96 12.82
N ILE A 59 8.43 -9.57 11.76
CA ILE A 59 9.44 -10.44 11.14
C ILE A 59 10.55 -10.74 12.13
N ARG A 60 11.12 -9.72 12.78
CA ARG A 60 12.20 -9.91 13.76
C ARG A 60 11.76 -10.79 14.92
N LYS A 61 10.51 -10.60 15.39
CA LYS A 61 9.87 -11.50 16.35
C LYS A 61 9.80 -12.95 15.88
N GLY A 62 9.33 -13.16 14.65
CA GLY A 62 9.24 -14.49 14.08
C GLY A 62 10.60 -15.16 13.93
N MET A 63 11.63 -14.42 13.50
CA MET A 63 13.00 -14.91 13.32
C MET A 63 13.65 -15.39 14.63
N GLN A 64 13.41 -14.70 15.76
CA GLN A 64 13.92 -15.16 17.06
C GLN A 64 13.22 -16.44 17.54
N MET A 65 11.97 -16.66 17.15
CA MET A 65 11.22 -17.86 17.54
C MET A 65 11.51 -19.06 16.64
N ARG A 66 11.75 -18.84 15.34
CA ARG A 66 12.01 -19.87 14.33
C ARG A 66 12.98 -19.35 13.24
N PRO A 67 14.14 -19.99 13.01
CA PRO A 67 15.09 -19.56 11.97
C PRO A 67 14.50 -19.49 10.55
N GLU A 68 13.59 -20.40 10.21
CA GLU A 68 12.97 -20.49 8.87
C GLU A 68 11.89 -19.44 8.64
N TYR A 69 11.49 -18.68 9.69
CA TYR A 69 10.37 -17.75 9.63
C TYR A 69 10.51 -16.71 8.52
N LEU A 70 11.71 -16.15 8.33
CA LEU A 70 11.95 -15.14 7.31
C LEU A 70 11.71 -15.70 5.90
N LYS A 71 12.20 -16.93 5.65
CA LYS A 71 12.01 -17.62 4.37
C LYS A 71 10.53 -17.90 4.12
N GLU A 72 9.81 -18.46 5.10
CA GLU A 72 8.37 -18.70 5.01
C GLU A 72 7.59 -17.40 4.73
N TYR A 73 7.93 -16.32 5.44
CA TYR A 73 7.29 -15.02 5.29
C TYR A 73 7.52 -14.46 3.87
N PHE A 74 8.77 -14.48 3.38
CA PHE A 74 9.09 -14.03 2.03
C PHE A 74 8.39 -14.86 0.96
N LEU A 75 8.35 -16.19 1.09
CA LEU A 75 7.61 -17.04 0.15
C LEU A 75 6.13 -16.68 0.11
N HIS A 76 5.49 -16.46 1.27
CA HIS A 76 4.10 -16.04 1.31
C HIS A 76 3.88 -14.67 0.66
N LEU A 77 4.77 -13.71 0.95
CA LEU A 77 4.69 -12.36 0.42
C LEU A 77 4.93 -12.31 -1.09
N ILE A 78 5.95 -13.01 -1.59
CA ILE A 78 6.26 -13.13 -3.02
C ILE A 78 5.12 -13.82 -3.77
N ASN A 79 4.56 -14.91 -3.23
CA ASN A 79 3.43 -15.59 -3.85
C ASN A 79 2.22 -14.66 -3.98
N SER A 80 1.91 -13.90 -2.91
CA SER A 80 0.87 -12.86 -2.97
C SER A 80 1.21 -11.80 -4.03
N TYR A 81 2.46 -11.32 -4.04
CA TYR A 81 2.91 -10.29 -4.98
C TYR A 81 2.80 -10.72 -6.43
N VAL A 82 3.21 -11.96 -6.77
CA VAL A 82 3.11 -12.51 -8.12
C VAL A 82 1.65 -12.59 -8.57
N VAL A 83 0.76 -13.12 -7.72
CA VAL A 83 -0.68 -13.22 -8.05
C VAL A 83 -1.29 -11.85 -8.34
N TRP A 84 -1.05 -10.86 -7.48
CA TRP A 84 -1.57 -9.51 -7.70
C TRP A 84 -0.87 -8.82 -8.88
N SER A 85 0.42 -9.08 -9.11
CA SER A 85 1.14 -8.51 -10.24
C SER A 85 0.59 -9.00 -11.57
N ILE A 86 0.26 -10.29 -11.68
CA ILE A 86 -0.41 -10.87 -12.85
C ILE A 86 -1.80 -10.25 -13.04
N LEU A 87 -2.58 -10.12 -11.96
CA LEU A 87 -3.91 -9.51 -12.01
C LEU A 87 -3.87 -8.06 -12.52
N PHE A 88 -2.87 -7.29 -12.09
CA PHE A 88 -2.68 -5.89 -12.47
C PHE A 88 -1.87 -5.70 -13.76
N LEU A 89 -1.32 -6.76 -14.34
CA LEU A 89 -0.45 -6.68 -15.52
C LEU A 89 -1.12 -5.99 -16.73
N PRO A 90 -2.41 -6.23 -17.07
CA PRO A 90 -3.05 -5.52 -18.18
C PRO A 90 -3.09 -4.00 -17.97
N MET A 91 -3.31 -3.55 -16.73
CA MET A 91 -3.32 -2.13 -16.37
C MET A 91 -1.89 -1.54 -16.42
N GLY A 92 -0.90 -2.29 -15.95
CA GLY A 92 0.50 -1.87 -16.03
C GLY A 92 1.02 -1.73 -17.46
N LEU A 93 0.66 -2.67 -18.34
CA LEU A 93 1.03 -2.64 -19.76
C LEU A 93 0.43 -1.42 -20.48
N ASP A 94 -0.84 -1.15 -20.23
CA ASP A 94 -1.52 0.02 -20.79
C ASP A 94 -0.90 1.33 -20.28
N TRP A 95 -0.60 1.42 -18.98
CA TRP A 95 0.09 2.59 -18.43
C TRP A 95 1.45 2.82 -19.10
N ILE A 96 2.25 1.76 -19.32
CA ILE A 96 3.52 1.86 -20.05
C ILE A 96 3.27 2.39 -21.46
N HIS A 97 2.32 1.83 -22.19
CA HIS A 97 2.00 2.23 -23.56
C HIS A 97 1.58 3.71 -23.68
N GLN A 98 0.82 4.22 -22.70
CA GLN A 98 0.33 5.60 -22.71
C GLN A 98 1.34 6.63 -22.18
N ASN A 99 2.23 6.24 -21.27
CA ASN A 99 3.07 7.19 -20.52
C ASN A 99 4.56 7.06 -20.84
N GLN A 100 4.98 6.00 -21.53
CA GLN A 100 6.38 5.72 -21.81
C GLN A 100 6.56 5.28 -23.27
N GLU A 101 7.56 5.86 -23.93
CA GLU A 101 7.96 5.45 -25.28
C GLU A 101 8.95 4.29 -25.19
N VAL A 102 8.48 3.10 -24.78
CA VAL A 102 9.31 1.89 -24.70
C VAL A 102 9.18 1.09 -25.99
N PRO A 103 10.27 0.88 -26.76
CA PRO A 103 10.29 -0.03 -27.89
C PRO A 103 9.81 -1.43 -27.48
N ILE A 104 9.08 -2.11 -28.37
CA ILE A 104 8.47 -3.43 -28.08
C ILE A 104 9.54 -4.44 -27.64
N GLU A 105 10.75 -4.35 -28.19
CA GLU A 105 11.88 -5.21 -27.85
C GLU A 105 12.36 -5.04 -26.41
N LEU A 106 12.16 -3.85 -25.83
CA LEU A 106 12.54 -3.51 -24.45
C LEU A 106 11.38 -3.70 -23.46
N LEU A 107 10.18 -4.02 -23.93
CA LEU A 107 9.02 -4.24 -23.07
C LEU A 107 9.26 -5.34 -22.00
N PRO A 108 9.90 -6.50 -22.30
CA PRO A 108 10.21 -7.48 -21.27
C PRO A 108 11.14 -6.93 -20.17
N ALA A 109 12.11 -6.10 -20.55
CA ALA A 109 13.02 -5.47 -19.60
C ALA A 109 12.28 -4.43 -18.74
N ALA A 110 11.41 -3.61 -19.35
CA ALA A 110 10.57 -2.66 -18.64
C ALA A 110 9.62 -3.35 -17.65
N LEU A 111 9.00 -4.47 -18.04
CA LEU A 111 8.17 -5.28 -17.16
C LEU A 111 8.98 -5.90 -16.01
N PHE A 112 10.20 -6.35 -16.29
CA PHE A 112 11.08 -6.87 -15.24
C PHE A 112 11.43 -5.77 -14.24
N VAL A 113 11.89 -4.60 -14.70
CA VAL A 113 12.19 -3.43 -13.85
C VAL A 113 10.96 -3.02 -13.05
N GLY A 114 9.79 -2.95 -13.69
CA GLY A 114 8.51 -2.71 -13.03
C GLY A 114 8.26 -3.73 -11.91
N PHE A 115 8.43 -5.02 -12.18
CA PHE A 115 8.21 -6.08 -11.19
C PHE A 115 9.22 -6.08 -10.03
N VAL A 116 10.50 -5.76 -10.25
CA VAL A 116 11.49 -5.79 -9.15
C VAL A 116 11.63 -4.46 -8.40
N HIS A 117 11.22 -3.34 -8.98
CA HIS A 117 11.51 -2.00 -8.41
C HIS A 117 10.25 -1.17 -8.15
N ILE A 118 9.44 -0.91 -9.19
CA ILE A 118 8.35 0.08 -9.15
C ILE A 118 6.99 -0.55 -8.78
N GLY A 119 6.88 -1.88 -8.84
CA GLY A 119 5.61 -2.60 -8.89
C GLY A 119 5.03 -2.63 -10.31
N THR A 120 4.32 -3.71 -10.66
CA THR A 120 3.61 -3.80 -11.96
C THR A 120 2.41 -2.84 -12.06
N TYR A 121 2.01 -2.24 -10.92
CA TYR A 121 1.07 -1.13 -10.86
C TYR A 121 1.43 -0.23 -9.68
N TYR A 122 0.99 1.04 -9.72
CA TYR A 122 1.56 2.13 -8.91
C TYR A 122 1.60 1.86 -7.40
N HIS A 123 0.67 1.09 -6.84
CA HIS A 123 0.58 0.81 -5.40
C HIS A 123 1.45 -0.38 -4.98
N LEU A 124 1.82 -1.25 -5.91
CA LEU A 124 2.48 -2.53 -5.62
C LEU A 124 3.96 -2.40 -5.25
N TRP A 125 4.56 -1.22 -5.45
CA TRP A 125 5.97 -0.93 -5.14
C TRP A 125 6.38 -1.29 -3.70
N TYR A 126 5.46 -1.22 -2.75
CA TYR A 126 5.74 -1.47 -1.33
C TYR A 126 6.34 -2.85 -1.09
N ILE A 127 5.88 -3.88 -1.81
CA ILE A 127 6.30 -5.26 -1.57
C ILE A 127 7.77 -5.50 -1.96
N PRO A 128 8.21 -5.23 -3.21
CA PRO A 128 9.62 -5.36 -3.56
C PRO A 128 10.51 -4.46 -2.71
N ALA A 129 10.07 -3.22 -2.43
CA ALA A 129 10.79 -2.32 -1.55
C ALA A 129 10.98 -2.90 -0.13
N PHE A 130 9.93 -3.44 0.47
CA PHE A 130 9.99 -4.04 1.81
C PHE A 130 10.89 -5.27 1.86
N ILE A 131 10.79 -6.17 0.88
CA ILE A 131 11.68 -7.35 0.77
C ILE A 131 13.14 -6.89 0.70
N LEU A 132 13.44 -5.94 -0.19
CA LEU A 132 14.78 -5.41 -0.38
C LEU A 132 15.32 -4.77 0.92
N SER A 133 14.53 -3.94 1.59
CA SER A 133 14.92 -3.34 2.88
C SER A 133 15.24 -4.39 3.93
N VAL A 134 14.40 -5.43 4.08
CA VAL A 134 14.64 -6.49 5.06
C VAL A 134 15.92 -7.27 4.74
N ILE A 135 16.18 -7.58 3.46
CA ILE A 135 17.42 -8.24 3.04
C ILE A 135 18.64 -7.40 3.41
N PHE A 136 18.63 -6.10 3.12
CA PHE A 136 19.73 -5.20 3.49
C PHE A 136 19.93 -5.13 5.00
N ILE A 137 18.87 -4.88 5.77
CA ILE A 137 18.95 -4.74 7.22
C ILE A 137 19.45 -6.04 7.88
N VAL A 138 18.94 -7.21 7.47
CA VAL A 138 19.39 -8.50 7.99
C VAL A 138 20.89 -8.72 7.71
N ASN A 139 21.36 -8.40 6.51
CA ASN A 139 22.76 -8.61 6.15
C ASN A 139 23.71 -7.58 6.78
N LEU A 140 23.29 -6.31 6.89
CA LEU A 140 24.08 -5.27 7.54
C LEU A 140 24.21 -5.53 9.05
N LEU A 141 23.14 -5.96 9.73
CA LEU A 141 23.19 -6.27 11.17
C LEU A 141 23.99 -7.54 11.51
N LYS A 142 24.31 -8.39 10.53
CA LYS A 142 25.29 -9.48 10.72
C LYS A 142 26.72 -8.98 10.80
N ARG A 143 27.02 -7.80 10.24
CA ARG A 143 28.39 -7.28 10.08
C ARG A 143 28.65 -6.02 10.90
N PHE A 144 27.61 -5.27 11.24
CA PHE A 144 27.71 -3.95 11.86
C PHE A 144 26.76 -3.80 13.06
N SER A 145 27.10 -2.91 13.98
CA SER A 145 26.22 -2.55 15.10
C SER A 145 25.02 -1.72 14.64
N TYR A 146 23.94 -1.74 15.41
CA TYR A 146 22.75 -0.90 15.16
C TYR A 146 23.10 0.56 14.87
N GLN A 147 24.03 1.15 15.62
CA GLN A 147 24.48 2.54 15.41
C GLN A 147 24.98 2.77 13.98
N LYS A 148 25.90 1.92 13.49
CA LYS A 148 26.44 2.02 12.13
C LYS A 148 25.35 1.84 11.08
N VAL A 149 24.45 0.86 11.27
CA VAL A 149 23.35 0.61 10.33
C VAL A 149 22.33 1.75 10.32
N PHE A 150 22.10 2.42 11.46
CA PHE A 150 21.28 3.63 11.55
C PHE A 150 21.91 4.78 10.76
N VAL A 151 23.22 5.00 10.91
CA VAL A 151 23.94 6.04 10.15
C VAL A 151 23.82 5.77 8.65
N ILE A 152 24.10 4.54 8.20
CA ILE A 152 23.97 4.16 6.78
C ILE A 152 22.53 4.40 6.28
N SER A 153 21.53 3.92 7.03
CA SER A 153 20.12 4.07 6.64
C SER A 153 19.65 5.52 6.62
N LEU A 154 20.15 6.34 7.55
CA LEU A 154 19.82 7.77 7.60
C LEU A 154 20.46 8.52 6.43
N VAL A 155 21.73 8.25 6.09
CA VAL A 155 22.38 8.86 4.92
C VAL A 155 21.62 8.52 3.63
N LEU A 156 21.24 7.25 3.45
CA LEU A 156 20.43 6.82 2.31
C LEU A 156 19.05 7.49 2.30
N TYR A 157 18.40 7.63 3.45
CA TYR A 157 17.11 8.33 3.56
C TYR A 157 17.22 9.82 3.26
N LEU A 158 18.26 10.49 3.74
CA LEU A 158 18.54 11.89 3.44
C LEU A 158 18.80 12.07 1.94
N PHE A 159 19.60 11.19 1.33
CA PHE A 159 19.82 11.22 -0.12
C PHE A 159 18.51 11.00 -0.91
N GLY A 160 17.67 10.04 -0.52
CA GLY A 160 16.35 9.85 -1.15
C GLY A 160 15.44 11.05 -0.96
N SER A 161 15.48 11.68 0.22
CA SER A 161 14.63 12.82 0.56
C SER A 161 14.80 14.00 -0.40
N LEU A 162 15.95 14.12 -1.08
CA LEU A 162 16.18 15.12 -2.12
C LEU A 162 15.08 15.16 -3.20
N GLU A 163 14.36 14.05 -3.44
CA GLU A 163 13.18 14.02 -4.33
C GLU A 163 12.04 14.94 -3.82
N THR A 164 11.83 14.97 -2.51
CA THR A 164 10.85 15.84 -1.85
C THR A 164 11.39 17.23 -1.53
N TYR A 165 12.69 17.40 -1.32
CA TYR A 165 13.32 18.72 -1.08
C TYR A 165 13.96 19.31 -2.35
N TYR A 166 13.58 18.83 -3.53
CA TYR A 166 14.26 19.10 -4.80
C TYR A 166 14.44 20.59 -5.11
N GLY A 167 13.44 21.42 -4.78
CA GLY A 167 13.47 22.87 -4.97
C GLY A 167 14.50 23.61 -4.11
N LEU A 168 15.06 22.95 -3.08
CA LEU A 168 16.14 23.48 -2.26
C LEU A 168 17.53 23.14 -2.82
N LEU A 169 17.62 22.26 -3.82
CA LEU A 169 18.90 21.92 -4.44
C LEU A 169 19.40 23.07 -5.31
N PRO A 170 20.60 23.62 -5.04
CA PRO A 170 21.20 24.60 -5.91
C PRO A 170 21.52 23.97 -7.27
N SER A 171 21.42 24.77 -8.33
CA SER A 171 21.87 24.34 -9.66
C SER A 171 23.36 24.01 -9.65
N GLY A 172 23.76 22.97 -10.38
CA GLY A 172 25.15 22.53 -10.50
C GLY A 172 25.27 21.00 -10.53
N TRP A 173 26.52 20.53 -10.53
CA TRP A 173 26.86 19.12 -10.74
C TRP A 173 26.11 18.14 -9.82
N PHE A 174 25.83 18.53 -8.58
CA PHE A 174 25.13 17.67 -7.62
C PHE A 174 23.66 17.48 -7.98
N LYS A 175 23.00 18.53 -8.46
CA LYS A 175 21.60 18.45 -8.93
C LYS A 175 21.54 17.65 -10.23
N ASP A 176 22.48 17.85 -11.15
CA ASP A 176 22.56 17.08 -12.40
C ASP A 176 22.81 15.58 -12.13
N PHE A 177 23.65 15.27 -11.14
CA PHE A 177 23.86 13.91 -10.65
C PHE A 177 22.59 13.32 -10.05
N PHE A 178 21.87 14.08 -9.22
CA PHE A 178 20.61 13.63 -8.65
C PHE A 178 19.54 13.40 -9.74
N ASP A 179 19.46 14.27 -10.74
CA ASP A 179 18.56 14.10 -11.88
C ASP A 179 18.90 12.84 -12.69
N LEU A 180 20.19 12.51 -12.83
CA LEU A 180 20.62 11.24 -13.43
C LEU A 180 20.13 10.05 -12.60
N VAL A 181 20.25 10.11 -11.28
CA VAL A 181 19.71 9.06 -10.40
C VAL A 181 18.20 8.91 -10.58
N ILE A 182 17.44 10.00 -10.56
CA ILE A 182 15.98 9.96 -10.79
C ILE A 182 15.64 9.37 -12.16
N ARG A 183 16.36 9.73 -13.23
CA ARG A 183 16.14 9.14 -14.57
C ARG A 183 16.40 7.63 -14.58
N LEU A 184 17.42 7.15 -13.88
CA LEU A 184 17.77 5.74 -13.84
C LEU A 184 16.85 4.92 -12.93
N THR A 185 16.41 5.49 -11.81
CA THR A 185 15.62 4.77 -10.79
C THR A 185 14.13 5.09 -10.84
N PHE A 186 13.69 6.00 -11.71
CA PHE A 186 12.35 6.63 -11.80
C PHE A 186 11.91 7.42 -10.56
N THR A 187 12.27 6.95 -9.37
CA THR A 187 11.98 7.55 -8.07
C THR A 187 13.01 7.06 -7.06
N THR A 188 13.22 7.82 -5.99
CA THR A 188 13.98 7.34 -4.83
C THR A 188 13.09 6.61 -3.82
N ARG A 189 11.76 6.59 -4.02
CA ARG A 189 10.80 5.82 -3.22
C ARG A 189 10.96 4.31 -3.46
N ASN A 190 11.99 3.72 -2.85
CA ASN A 190 12.33 2.31 -2.99
C ASN A 190 12.86 1.71 -1.68
N GLY A 191 13.16 0.41 -1.71
CA GLY A 191 13.60 -0.32 -0.51
C GLY A 191 14.94 0.16 0.07
N LEU A 192 15.82 0.74 -0.76
CA LEU A 192 17.14 1.20 -0.34
C LEU A 192 17.06 2.55 0.35
N PHE A 193 16.54 3.58 -0.34
CA PHE A 193 16.53 4.95 0.21
C PHE A 193 15.39 5.18 1.20
N PHE A 194 14.19 4.65 0.92
CA PHE A 194 13.03 4.89 1.78
C PHE A 194 12.88 3.81 2.86
N GLY A 195 12.87 2.54 2.46
CA GLY A 195 12.41 1.46 3.34
C GLY A 195 13.41 1.02 4.43
N MET A 196 14.71 1.21 4.23
CA MET A 196 15.74 0.72 5.15
C MET A 196 15.59 1.29 6.56
N ILE A 197 15.44 2.61 6.71
CA ILE A 197 15.38 3.26 8.02
C ILE A 197 14.17 2.78 8.84
N PHE A 198 12.99 2.66 8.21
CA PHE A 198 11.77 2.22 8.86
C PHE A 198 11.80 0.71 9.20
N THR A 199 12.44 -0.09 8.35
CA THR A 199 12.68 -1.51 8.64
C THR A 199 13.62 -1.68 9.84
N LEU A 200 14.70 -0.90 9.88
CA LEU A 200 15.65 -0.90 10.97
C LEU A 200 15.00 -0.48 12.29
N ILE A 201 14.13 0.53 12.26
CA ILE A 201 13.33 0.96 13.42
C ILE A 201 12.53 -0.21 14.00
N GLY A 202 11.81 -0.99 13.18
CA GLY A 202 11.02 -2.12 13.69
C GLY A 202 11.88 -3.23 14.30
N PHE A 203 13.03 -3.53 13.69
CA PHE A 203 14.01 -4.48 14.24
C PHE A 203 14.58 -4.00 15.58
N PHE A 204 14.99 -2.73 15.63
CA PHE A 204 15.58 -2.12 16.80
C PHE A 204 14.59 -2.08 17.97
N ILE A 205 13.34 -1.69 17.71
CA ILE A 205 12.28 -1.67 18.74
C ILE A 205 12.09 -3.07 19.31
N TYR A 206 12.04 -4.09 18.45
CA TYR A 206 11.86 -5.47 18.89
C TYR A 206 13.05 -5.98 19.73
N ASP A 207 14.28 -5.76 19.30
CA ASP A 207 15.47 -6.26 20.01
C ASP A 207 15.72 -5.53 21.36
N HIS A 208 15.18 -4.33 21.54
CA HIS A 208 15.39 -3.50 22.75
C HIS A 208 14.10 -3.24 23.55
N GLN A 209 13.08 -4.11 23.40
CA GLN A 209 11.75 -3.93 24.00
C GLN A 209 11.80 -3.65 25.51
N GLU A 210 12.63 -4.35 26.27
CA GLU A 210 12.70 -4.17 27.73
C GLU A 210 13.16 -2.76 28.11
N LYS A 211 14.20 -2.25 27.47
CA LYS A 211 14.72 -0.89 27.70
C LYS A 211 13.70 0.16 27.25
N LEU A 212 13.10 -0.04 26.08
CA LEU A 212 12.16 0.90 25.47
C LEU A 212 10.79 0.92 26.16
N SER A 213 10.39 -0.17 26.82
CA SER A 213 9.14 -0.24 27.59
C SER A 213 9.06 0.85 28.67
N ARG A 214 10.19 1.18 29.31
CA ARG A 214 10.29 2.26 30.30
C ARG A 214 10.13 3.65 29.66
N MET A 215 10.71 3.85 28.47
CA MET A 215 10.52 5.06 27.66
C MET A 215 9.08 5.21 27.13
N GLY A 216 8.33 4.11 27.03
CA GLY A 216 6.93 4.08 26.62
C GLY A 216 6.03 5.03 27.43
N LYS A 217 6.35 5.32 28.69
CA LYS A 217 5.61 6.29 29.53
C LYS A 217 5.72 7.74 29.02
N HIS A 218 6.86 8.12 28.46
CA HIS A 218 7.10 9.45 27.89
C HIS A 218 6.87 9.51 26.37
N SER A 219 6.55 8.36 25.75
CA SER A 219 6.36 8.27 24.29
C SER A 219 5.26 9.19 23.77
N SER A 220 4.24 9.54 24.56
CA SER A 220 3.19 10.48 24.16
C SER A 220 3.70 11.91 24.00
N SER A 221 4.60 12.36 24.88
CA SER A 221 5.17 13.71 24.80
C SER A 221 6.08 13.86 23.58
N PHE A 222 6.93 12.85 23.31
CA PHE A 222 7.73 12.81 22.10
C PHE A 222 6.88 12.65 20.83
N LEU A 223 5.80 11.87 20.89
CA LEU A 223 4.85 11.74 19.79
C LEU A 223 4.20 13.08 19.45
N LEU A 224 3.81 13.87 20.46
CA LEU A 224 3.30 15.23 20.26
C LEU A 224 4.37 16.14 19.65
N LEU A 225 5.59 16.15 20.21
CA LEU A 225 6.69 16.97 19.71
C LEU A 225 7.01 16.67 18.24
N PHE A 226 7.29 15.41 17.90
CA PHE A 226 7.63 15.01 16.53
C PHE A 226 6.42 15.06 15.60
N GLY A 227 5.20 14.89 16.11
CA GLY A 227 3.97 15.12 15.36
C GLY A 227 3.80 16.57 14.96
N SER A 228 4.07 17.51 15.87
CA SER A 228 4.05 18.95 15.58
C SER A 228 5.15 19.34 14.58
N LEU A 229 6.38 18.86 14.78
CA LEU A 229 7.48 19.11 13.84
C LEU A 229 7.21 18.52 12.45
N PHE A 230 6.62 17.34 12.39
CA PHE A 230 6.18 16.71 11.13
C PHE A 230 5.15 17.54 10.38
N VAL A 231 4.16 18.10 11.10
CA VAL A 231 3.18 19.00 10.50
C VAL A 231 3.84 20.28 10.01
N LEU A 232 4.69 20.91 10.81
CA LEU A 232 5.40 22.13 10.43
C LEU A 232 6.29 21.92 9.20
N GLU A 233 7.02 20.81 9.16
CA GLU A 233 7.84 20.43 8.01
C GLU A 233 7.00 20.18 6.77
N GLY A 234 5.87 19.48 6.89
CA GLY A 234 4.94 19.25 5.77
C GLY A 234 4.33 20.54 5.24
N LEU A 235 3.98 21.50 6.12
CA LEU A 235 3.46 22.81 5.74
C LEU A 235 4.54 23.66 5.05
N PHE A 236 5.76 23.66 5.57
CA PHE A 236 6.90 24.30 4.93
C PHE A 236 7.14 23.72 3.53
N LEU A 237 7.15 22.38 3.44
CA LEU A 237 7.32 21.68 2.17
C LEU A 237 6.27 22.09 1.16
N SER A 238 5.04 22.41 1.55
CA SER A 238 3.94 22.81 0.64
C SER A 238 4.30 23.96 -0.30
N HIS A 239 5.19 24.87 0.14
CA HIS A 239 5.63 26.04 -0.61
C HIS A 239 6.91 25.82 -1.45
N ILE A 240 7.54 24.65 -1.33
CA ILE A 240 8.78 24.31 -2.06
C ILE A 240 8.44 23.57 -3.35
N HIS A 241 9.22 23.74 -4.42
CA HIS A 241 9.08 22.87 -5.60
C HIS A 241 9.62 21.45 -5.31
N ARG A 242 8.89 20.41 -5.72
CA ARG A 242 9.18 19.00 -5.37
C ARG A 242 8.94 18.12 -6.57
N LEU A 243 9.69 17.02 -6.71
CA LEU A 243 9.41 16.00 -7.73
C LEU A 243 8.27 15.09 -7.26
N ASP A 244 8.33 14.61 -6.01
CA ASP A 244 7.25 13.86 -5.35
C ASP A 244 7.34 14.09 -3.83
N MET A 245 6.23 13.89 -3.11
CA MET A 245 6.12 14.10 -1.66
C MET A 245 6.12 12.78 -0.89
N ASN A 246 7.20 12.02 -0.99
CA ASN A 246 7.33 10.73 -0.32
C ASN A 246 8.12 10.82 1.00
N PHE A 247 9.03 11.78 1.13
CA PHE A 247 9.95 11.89 2.26
C PHE A 247 9.64 13.12 3.10
N ILE A 248 9.57 12.94 4.42
CA ILE A 248 9.44 14.01 5.40
C ILE A 248 10.38 13.63 6.54
N LEU A 249 11.38 14.44 6.89
CA LEU A 249 12.45 14.00 7.79
C LEU A 249 11.92 13.63 9.18
N MET A 250 10.98 14.42 9.70
CA MET A 250 10.33 14.19 10.99
C MET A 250 9.45 12.94 11.01
N LEU A 251 9.15 12.35 9.85
CA LEU A 251 8.46 11.06 9.75
C LEU A 251 9.27 9.92 10.36
N VAL A 252 10.60 10.01 10.36
CA VAL A 252 11.51 9.01 10.95
C VAL A 252 11.31 8.92 12.47
N PRO A 253 11.54 9.99 13.27
CA PRO A 253 11.28 9.94 14.70
C PRO A 253 9.78 9.78 15.02
N LEU A 254 8.88 10.38 14.24
CA LEU A 254 7.44 10.19 14.41
C LEU A 254 7.05 8.71 14.33
N SER A 255 7.55 7.97 13.33
CA SER A 255 7.25 6.55 13.15
C SER A 255 7.76 5.71 14.32
N PHE A 256 8.94 6.04 14.84
CA PHE A 256 9.52 5.37 16.02
C PHE A 256 8.64 5.57 17.26
N PHE A 257 8.30 6.83 17.60
CA PHE A 257 7.51 7.13 18.80
C PHE A 257 6.04 6.73 18.67
N LEU A 258 5.44 6.84 17.48
CA LEU A 258 4.09 6.33 17.21
C LEU A 258 4.02 4.83 17.46
N PHE A 259 4.98 4.07 16.92
CA PHE A 259 5.00 2.62 17.11
C PHE A 259 5.22 2.24 18.59
N LEU A 260 6.15 2.90 19.29
CA LEU A 260 6.36 2.69 20.72
C LEU A 260 5.13 3.04 21.56
N TRP A 261 4.46 4.15 21.26
CA TRP A 261 3.24 4.57 21.96
C TRP A 261 2.09 3.58 21.75
N LEU A 262 1.93 3.04 20.54
CA LEU A 262 0.93 2.02 20.25
C LEU A 262 1.29 0.68 20.91
N LEU A 263 2.59 0.33 20.96
CA LEU A 263 3.08 -0.89 21.61
C LEU A 263 2.89 -0.85 23.13
N SER A 264 2.98 0.33 23.75
CA SER A 264 2.74 0.52 25.20
C SER A 264 1.27 0.38 25.60
N LYS A 265 0.33 0.44 24.63
CA LYS A 265 -1.08 0.14 24.90
C LYS A 265 -1.21 -1.38 25.11
N ASN A 266 -1.44 -1.76 26.37
CA ASN A 266 -1.46 -3.14 26.88
C ASN A 266 -1.86 -4.20 25.84
N PRO A 267 -0.97 -5.14 25.51
CA PRO A 267 -1.31 -6.32 24.72
C PRO A 267 -2.41 -7.10 25.43
N THR A 268 -3.57 -7.24 24.80
CA THR A 268 -4.67 -7.97 25.41
C THR A 268 -4.59 -9.45 25.03
N GLN A 269 -4.91 -10.31 26.01
CA GLN A 269 -5.34 -11.66 25.70
C GLN A 269 -6.81 -11.56 25.26
N ASN A 270 -7.18 -12.10 24.09
CA ASN A 270 -8.56 -12.23 23.56
C ASN A 270 -9.13 -11.17 22.61
N SER A 271 -8.36 -10.25 22.01
CA SER A 271 -8.96 -9.43 20.94
C SER A 271 -9.06 -10.22 19.62
N CYS A 272 -10.28 -10.51 19.14
CA CYS A 272 -10.53 -11.09 17.81
C CYS A 272 -10.35 -10.04 16.69
N LEU A 273 -9.20 -9.35 16.64
CA LEU A 273 -8.87 -8.34 15.61
C LEU A 273 -8.14 -8.92 14.40
N LYS A 274 -8.04 -10.26 14.32
CA LYS A 274 -7.56 -10.98 13.13
C LYS A 274 -8.28 -10.52 11.86
N LYS A 275 -9.59 -10.22 11.97
CA LYS A 275 -10.42 -9.69 10.88
C LYS A 275 -9.92 -8.33 10.37
N LEU A 276 -9.53 -7.40 11.25
CA LEU A 276 -9.01 -6.09 10.81
C LEU A 276 -7.69 -6.23 10.06
N ARG A 277 -6.82 -7.15 10.49
CA ARG A 277 -5.55 -7.40 9.81
C ARG A 277 -5.77 -7.95 8.39
N GLU A 278 -6.64 -8.95 8.25
CA GLU A 278 -7.01 -9.49 6.93
C GLU A 278 -7.66 -8.42 6.05
N LEU A 279 -8.57 -7.61 6.60
CA LEU A 279 -9.17 -6.49 5.88
C LEU A 279 -8.11 -5.47 5.41
N SER A 280 -7.19 -5.04 6.28
CA SER A 280 -6.16 -4.06 5.94
C SER A 280 -5.27 -4.54 4.77
N GLN A 281 -4.96 -5.84 4.73
CA GLN A 281 -4.18 -6.43 3.65
C GLN A 281 -4.94 -6.37 2.32
N TYR A 282 -6.22 -6.75 2.31
CA TYR A 282 -6.99 -6.70 1.07
C TYR A 282 -7.31 -5.27 0.65
N TYR A 283 -7.57 -4.35 1.58
CA TYR A 283 -7.74 -2.93 1.24
C TYR A 283 -6.56 -2.41 0.41
N TYR A 284 -5.34 -2.75 0.82
CA TYR A 284 -4.14 -2.43 0.06
C TYR A 284 -4.17 -2.98 -1.37
N PHE A 285 -4.63 -4.22 -1.60
CA PHE A 285 -4.62 -4.78 -2.94
C PHE A 285 -5.79 -4.35 -3.84
N ILE A 286 -7.01 -4.20 -3.30
CA ILE A 286 -8.21 -3.96 -4.14
C ILE A 286 -8.56 -2.50 -4.32
N HIS A 287 -8.07 -1.58 -3.48
CA HIS A 287 -8.45 -0.16 -3.58
C HIS A 287 -8.24 0.48 -4.96
N PRO A 288 -7.18 0.18 -5.74
CA PRO A 288 -6.98 0.81 -7.05
C PRO A 288 -8.11 0.47 -8.03
N ILE A 289 -8.61 -0.76 -7.97
CA ILE A 289 -9.73 -1.23 -8.79
C ILE A 289 -10.98 -0.44 -8.42
N CYS A 290 -11.24 -0.26 -7.11
CA CYS A 290 -12.40 0.50 -6.65
C CYS A 290 -12.29 1.99 -7.01
N ILE A 291 -11.09 2.58 -6.95
CA ILE A 291 -10.83 3.97 -7.37
C ILE A 291 -11.19 4.14 -8.85
N VAL A 292 -10.60 3.31 -9.72
CA VAL A 292 -10.84 3.36 -11.17
C VAL A 292 -12.35 3.21 -11.45
N LEU A 293 -13.02 2.26 -10.82
CA LEU A 293 -14.44 2.07 -11.10
C LEU A 293 -15.33 3.24 -10.68
N VAL A 294 -15.11 3.82 -9.50
CA VAL A 294 -15.97 4.89 -9.00
C VAL A 294 -15.69 6.20 -9.74
N GLU A 295 -14.42 6.60 -9.83
CA GLU A 295 -14.04 7.89 -10.38
C GLU A 295 -14.26 7.94 -11.89
N GLU A 296 -13.93 6.88 -12.63
CA GLU A 296 -14.14 6.84 -14.07
C GLU A 296 -15.62 6.69 -14.44
N THR A 297 -16.43 5.99 -13.63
CA THR A 297 -17.90 6.01 -13.81
C THR A 297 -18.44 7.42 -13.58
N GLY A 298 -17.95 8.11 -12.55
CA GLY A 298 -18.30 9.52 -12.30
C GLY A 298 -17.95 10.43 -13.47
N LYS A 299 -16.75 10.30 -14.03
CA LYS A 299 -16.30 11.05 -15.22
C LYS A 299 -17.13 10.71 -16.45
N ALA A 300 -17.37 9.42 -16.71
CA ALA A 300 -18.16 8.94 -17.84
C ALA A 300 -19.59 9.50 -17.85
N LEU A 301 -20.21 9.61 -16.68
CA LEU A 301 -21.60 10.05 -16.51
C LEU A 301 -21.71 11.55 -16.14
N LYS A 302 -20.59 12.30 -16.08
CA LYS A 302 -20.52 13.69 -15.57
C LYS A 302 -21.10 13.87 -14.16
N LEU A 303 -20.99 12.85 -13.31
CA LEU A 303 -21.39 12.88 -11.90
C LEU A 303 -20.20 13.33 -11.03
N SER A 304 -20.08 14.64 -10.83
CA SER A 304 -18.97 15.25 -10.08
C SER A 304 -18.78 14.69 -8.67
N MET A 305 -19.87 14.26 -8.02
CA MET A 305 -19.83 13.68 -6.67
C MET A 305 -19.19 12.29 -6.62
N LEU A 306 -19.12 11.58 -7.75
CA LEU A 306 -18.44 10.28 -7.87
C LEU A 306 -17.06 10.42 -8.52
N SER A 307 -16.85 11.41 -9.38
CA SER A 307 -15.54 11.63 -9.98
C SER A 307 -14.50 12.15 -9.00
N SER A 308 -14.91 12.83 -7.93
CA SER A 308 -14.04 13.39 -6.90
C SER A 308 -14.80 13.71 -5.61
N GLY A 309 -14.09 14.09 -4.56
CA GLY A 309 -14.67 14.57 -3.31
C GLY A 309 -14.92 13.47 -2.27
N ILE A 310 -15.46 13.89 -1.12
CA ILE A 310 -15.72 13.01 0.03
C ILE A 310 -16.70 11.89 -0.33
N LEU A 311 -17.74 12.17 -1.14
CA LEU A 311 -18.72 11.13 -1.51
C LEU A 311 -18.06 10.04 -2.38
N SER A 312 -17.24 10.43 -3.35
CA SER A 312 -16.43 9.50 -4.14
C SER A 312 -15.57 8.62 -3.24
N PHE A 313 -14.82 9.22 -2.32
CA PHE A 313 -14.00 8.49 -1.34
C PHE A 313 -14.81 7.52 -0.47
N LEU A 314 -15.97 7.92 0.05
CA LEU A 314 -16.84 7.06 0.86
C LEU A 314 -17.36 5.87 0.06
N THR A 315 -17.73 6.09 -1.21
CA THR A 315 -18.13 5.02 -2.14
C THR A 315 -16.97 4.06 -2.41
N ILE A 316 -15.77 4.58 -2.69
CA ILE A 316 -14.55 3.78 -2.90
C ILE A 316 -14.24 2.94 -1.66
N LEU A 317 -14.32 3.54 -0.47
CA LEU A 317 -14.08 2.86 0.79
C LEU A 317 -15.11 1.76 1.05
N PHE A 318 -16.40 2.04 0.79
CA PHE A 318 -17.48 1.07 0.91
C PHE A 318 -17.28 -0.11 -0.04
N LEU A 319 -17.03 0.15 -1.33
CA LEU A 319 -16.75 -0.91 -2.30
C LEU A 319 -15.51 -1.69 -1.91
N THR A 320 -14.40 -1.04 -1.56
CA THR A 320 -13.19 -1.71 -1.10
C THR A 320 -13.49 -2.64 0.09
N HIS A 321 -14.33 -2.22 1.03
CA HIS A 321 -14.75 -3.05 2.17
C HIS A 321 -15.54 -4.29 1.75
N VAL A 322 -16.55 -4.12 0.89
CA VAL A 322 -17.39 -5.22 0.40
C VAL A 322 -16.53 -6.23 -0.37
N PHE A 323 -15.67 -5.74 -1.25
CA PHE A 323 -14.78 -6.58 -2.07
C PHE A 323 -13.76 -7.34 -1.22
N ALA A 324 -13.16 -6.67 -0.23
CA ALA A 324 -12.28 -7.33 0.73
C ALA A 324 -13.00 -8.50 1.44
N LYS A 325 -14.24 -8.29 1.89
CA LYS A 325 -15.05 -9.34 2.54
C LYS A 325 -15.35 -10.50 1.59
N VAL A 326 -15.69 -10.23 0.34
CA VAL A 326 -15.93 -11.26 -0.68
C VAL A 326 -14.69 -12.12 -0.88
N ILE A 327 -13.51 -11.51 -1.05
CA ILE A 327 -12.25 -12.24 -1.24
C ILE A 327 -11.89 -13.07 0.01
N ILE A 328 -12.04 -12.50 1.21
CA ILE A 328 -11.81 -13.22 2.48
C ILE A 328 -12.73 -14.44 2.58
N HIS A 329 -14.01 -14.29 2.20
CA HIS A 329 -14.97 -15.40 2.21
C HIS A 329 -14.57 -16.50 1.23
N ILE A 330 -14.24 -16.15 -0.02
CA ILE A 330 -13.79 -17.09 -1.05
C ILE A 330 -12.57 -17.87 -0.56
N ARG A 331 -11.56 -17.16 -0.02
CA ARG A 331 -10.32 -17.78 0.47
C ARG A 331 -10.54 -18.70 1.68
N SER A 332 -11.59 -18.48 2.46
CA SER A 332 -11.88 -19.32 3.63
C SER A 332 -12.49 -20.68 3.26
N LYS A 333 -12.83 -20.91 1.99
CA LYS A 333 -13.45 -22.13 1.47
C LYS A 333 -12.54 -22.81 0.42
N PRO A 334 -12.58 -24.14 0.28
CA PRO A 334 -11.83 -24.84 -0.75
C PRO A 334 -12.40 -24.50 -2.14
N LEU A 335 -11.51 -24.09 -3.04
CA LEU A 335 -11.85 -23.75 -4.42
C LEU A 335 -12.00 -25.03 -5.26
N ARG A 336 -13.13 -25.18 -5.95
CA ARG A 336 -13.36 -26.32 -6.85
C ARG A 336 -13.05 -25.89 -8.29
N PRO A 337 -12.17 -26.60 -9.02
CA PRO A 337 -11.81 -26.22 -10.40
C PRO A 337 -13.01 -26.08 -11.34
N ALA A 338 -14.03 -26.94 -11.19
CA ALA A 338 -15.25 -26.88 -12.00
C ALA A 338 -16.06 -25.55 -11.84
N LEU A 339 -15.87 -24.83 -10.72
CA LEU A 339 -16.50 -23.52 -10.52
C LEU A 339 -15.78 -22.41 -11.30
N LEU A 340 -14.50 -22.58 -11.62
CA LEU A 340 -13.70 -21.56 -12.31
C LEU A 340 -14.20 -21.33 -13.73
N LEU A 341 -14.54 -22.38 -14.46
CA LEU A 341 -15.07 -22.26 -15.82
C LEU A 341 -16.43 -21.53 -15.84
N LYS A 342 -17.33 -21.89 -14.91
CA LYS A 342 -18.63 -21.21 -14.75
C LYS A 342 -18.45 -19.74 -14.38
N THR A 343 -17.51 -19.47 -13.47
CA THR A 343 -17.15 -18.11 -13.05
C THR A 343 -16.62 -17.30 -14.23
N LEU A 344 -15.75 -17.89 -15.06
CA LEU A 344 -15.18 -17.22 -16.23
C LEU A 344 -16.27 -16.75 -17.19
N PHE A 345 -17.16 -17.65 -17.64
CA PHE A 345 -18.24 -17.28 -18.57
C PHE A 345 -19.21 -16.25 -17.96
N ALA A 346 -19.61 -16.44 -16.70
CA ALA A 346 -20.47 -15.48 -16.00
C ALA A 346 -19.81 -14.10 -15.86
N SER A 347 -18.50 -14.08 -15.55
CA SER A 347 -17.74 -12.84 -15.41
C SER A 347 -17.62 -12.08 -16.73
N ILE A 348 -17.41 -12.77 -17.85
CA ILE A 348 -17.36 -12.17 -19.18
C ILE A 348 -18.72 -11.57 -19.52
N GLY A 349 -19.81 -12.33 -19.33
CA GLY A 349 -21.17 -11.82 -19.57
C GLY A 349 -21.49 -10.58 -18.73
N LEU A 350 -21.21 -10.62 -17.42
CA LEU A 350 -21.42 -9.47 -16.54
C LEU A 350 -20.55 -8.27 -16.94
N THR A 351 -19.31 -8.50 -17.36
CA THR A 351 -18.40 -7.45 -17.83
C THR A 351 -18.94 -6.78 -19.07
N LEU A 352 -19.39 -7.55 -20.06
CA LEU A 352 -19.98 -7.02 -21.29
C LEU A 352 -21.24 -6.20 -21.01
N ILE A 353 -22.11 -6.66 -20.10
CA ILE A 353 -23.31 -5.93 -19.71
C ILE A 353 -22.94 -4.61 -19.02
N LEU A 354 -22.06 -4.63 -18.02
CA LEU A 354 -21.70 -3.43 -17.25
C LEU A 354 -20.92 -2.42 -18.10
N ALA A 355 -19.90 -2.89 -18.83
CA ALA A 355 -19.10 -2.03 -19.70
C ALA A 355 -19.92 -1.51 -20.89
N GLY A 356 -20.76 -2.35 -21.50
CA GLY A 356 -21.67 -1.97 -22.59
C GLY A 356 -22.70 -0.95 -22.13
N SER A 357 -23.30 -1.14 -20.95
CA SER A 357 -24.23 -0.17 -20.37
C SER A 357 -23.55 1.18 -20.14
N LEU A 358 -22.35 1.19 -19.54
CA LEU A 358 -21.63 2.45 -19.36
C LEU A 358 -21.28 3.10 -20.69
N TYR A 359 -20.84 2.32 -21.69
CA TYR A 359 -20.52 2.85 -23.02
C TYR A 359 -21.75 3.45 -23.72
N GLN A 360 -22.95 2.92 -23.47
CA GLN A 360 -24.20 3.45 -24.02
C GLN A 360 -24.63 4.75 -23.33
N PHE A 361 -24.44 4.86 -22.01
CA PHE A 361 -24.89 6.00 -21.22
C PHE A 361 -23.81 7.06 -20.97
N LYS A 362 -22.55 6.79 -21.33
CA LYS A 362 -21.47 7.77 -21.18
C LYS A 362 -21.78 9.01 -22.02
N VAL A 363 -21.35 10.15 -21.51
CA VAL A 363 -21.42 11.37 -22.29
C VAL A 363 -20.41 11.28 -23.44
N SER A 364 -20.79 11.74 -24.64
CA SER A 364 -19.99 11.60 -25.87
C SER A 364 -18.57 12.14 -25.76
N SER A 365 -18.37 13.17 -24.94
CA SER A 365 -17.06 13.78 -24.68
C SER A 365 -16.18 13.03 -23.67
N ALA A 366 -16.70 11.99 -23.00
CA ALA A 366 -15.98 11.30 -21.95
C ALA A 366 -15.04 10.22 -22.52
N VAL A 367 -13.74 10.41 -22.29
CA VAL A 367 -12.72 9.38 -22.49
C VAL A 367 -12.62 8.59 -21.20
N ILE A 368 -12.93 7.29 -21.28
CA ILE A 368 -12.84 6.38 -20.14
C ILE A 368 -11.48 5.72 -20.20
N LYS A 369 -10.80 5.66 -19.06
CA LYS A 369 -9.57 4.91 -18.88
C LYS A 369 -9.68 3.47 -19.36
N PHE A 370 -8.69 2.98 -20.10
CA PHE A 370 -8.68 1.60 -20.60
C PHE A 370 -8.68 0.59 -19.44
N GLU A 371 -8.07 0.93 -18.30
CA GLU A 371 -8.04 0.10 -17.09
C GLU A 371 -9.44 -0.19 -16.52
N PHE A 372 -10.47 0.56 -16.92
CA PHE A 372 -11.84 0.41 -16.44
C PHE A 372 -12.44 -0.97 -16.74
N VAL A 373 -12.31 -1.46 -17.97
CA VAL A 373 -12.88 -2.76 -18.37
C VAL A 373 -12.20 -3.94 -17.65
N PRO A 374 -10.85 -4.01 -17.58
CA PRO A 374 -10.16 -4.96 -16.72
C PRO A 374 -10.63 -4.91 -15.26
N CYS A 375 -10.84 -3.71 -14.70
CA CYS A 375 -11.35 -3.57 -13.34
C CYS A 375 -12.75 -4.18 -13.17
N ILE A 376 -13.68 -3.92 -14.09
CA ILE A 376 -15.00 -4.56 -14.10
C ILE A 376 -14.87 -6.08 -14.16
N TRP A 377 -13.97 -6.59 -15.00
CA TRP A 377 -13.80 -8.02 -15.18
C TRP A 377 -13.28 -8.71 -13.91
N VAL A 378 -12.28 -8.13 -13.26
CA VAL A 378 -11.77 -8.64 -11.97
C VAL A 378 -12.89 -8.69 -10.94
N ILE A 379 -13.64 -7.61 -10.82
CA ILE A 379 -14.76 -7.51 -9.88
C ILE A 379 -15.85 -8.54 -10.18
N SER A 380 -16.24 -8.65 -11.45
CA SER A 380 -17.24 -9.59 -11.94
C SER A 380 -16.83 -11.04 -11.67
N SER A 381 -15.54 -11.34 -11.79
CA SER A 381 -14.98 -12.65 -11.50
C SER A 381 -15.12 -13.03 -10.02
N PHE A 382 -14.74 -12.13 -9.11
CA PHE A 382 -14.87 -12.41 -7.67
C PHE A 382 -16.33 -12.54 -7.22
N PHE A 383 -17.23 -11.69 -7.71
CA PHE A 383 -18.65 -11.79 -7.36
C PHE A 383 -19.32 -13.04 -7.95
N SER A 384 -19.02 -13.38 -9.20
CA SER A 384 -19.52 -14.62 -9.81
C SER A 384 -19.04 -15.86 -9.05
N LEU A 385 -17.76 -15.88 -8.65
CA LEU A 385 -17.20 -16.98 -7.88
C LEU A 385 -17.89 -17.09 -6.50
N PHE A 386 -18.04 -15.96 -5.80
CA PHE A 386 -18.76 -15.91 -4.53
C PHE A 386 -20.18 -16.46 -4.67
N PHE A 387 -20.91 -16.03 -5.69
CA PHE A 387 -22.27 -16.50 -5.96
C PHE A 387 -22.31 -18.02 -6.18
N PHE A 388 -21.51 -18.56 -7.09
CA PHE A 388 -21.50 -20.00 -7.37
C PHE A 388 -21.03 -20.85 -6.19
N MET A 389 -20.10 -20.35 -5.37
CA MET A 389 -19.67 -21.03 -4.14
C MET A 389 -20.77 -21.11 -3.07
N ASN A 390 -21.73 -20.19 -3.09
CA ASN A 390 -22.83 -20.15 -2.13
C ASN A 390 -24.18 -20.59 -2.72
N TRP A 391 -24.28 -20.82 -4.03
CA TRP A 391 -25.50 -21.19 -4.76
C TRP A 391 -26.25 -22.40 -4.17
N ARG A 392 -25.52 -23.43 -3.71
CA ARG A 392 -26.13 -24.63 -3.08
C ARG A 392 -26.69 -24.41 -1.67
N MET A 393 -26.45 -23.25 -1.04
CA MET A 393 -27.06 -22.90 0.26
C MET A 393 -28.36 -22.11 0.12
N VAL A 394 -28.70 -21.64 -1.10
CA VAL A 394 -29.88 -20.78 -1.36
C VAL A 394 -31.08 -21.58 -1.88
N LEU A 395 -30.85 -22.76 -2.46
CA LEU A 395 -31.92 -23.66 -2.85
C LEU A 395 -32.23 -24.60 -1.67
N PRO A 396 -33.46 -24.60 -1.10
CA PRO A 396 -33.83 -25.60 -0.11
C PRO A 396 -33.62 -26.98 -0.73
N ALA A 397 -33.01 -27.88 0.04
CA ALA A 397 -32.94 -29.28 -0.34
C ALA A 397 -34.38 -29.76 -0.55
N VAL A 398 -34.77 -29.94 -1.82
CA VAL A 398 -35.92 -30.77 -2.15
C VAL A 398 -35.51 -32.17 -1.71
N LYS A 399 -35.92 -32.54 -0.49
CA LYS A 399 -35.92 -33.93 -0.06
C LYS A 399 -36.93 -34.62 -0.97
N ASN A 400 -36.40 -35.42 -1.89
CA ASN A 400 -37.21 -36.45 -2.55
C ASN A 400 -37.65 -37.48 -1.53
#